data_AF-A0A7S2I865-F1
#
_entry.id   AF-A0A7S2I865-F1
#
_cell.length_a   1.000
_cell.length_b   1.000
_cell.length_c   1.000
_cell.angle_alpha   90.00
_cell.angle_beta   90.00
_cell.angle_gamma   90.00
#
_symmetry.space_group_name_H-M   'P 1'
#
loop_
_entity.id
_entity.type
_entity.pdbx_description
1 polymer ?
#
loop_
_entity_poly.entity_id
_entity_poly.type
_entity_poly.pdbx_seq_one_letter_code
_entity_poly.pdbx_strand_id
1 'polypeptide(L)'
;MSARLCALFVSFIGCPCVMAACAAAYGNCLNSTCCVNGNFGCYRSQHLQFAQCKPLPEHGGCASLDGWDCPGWQDCTDKYGDCSSTKCCKDRNYACFKRPFNSYAQCRPKPSGTCTDTKEWKCPGWELCTDNFQSCTHTHCCANDGFTCYRKRFAYAQCMRTGSCDPEKDGDCEPLASQLGQCKGAFSDCHLSACCQRGEDHCYLKNEGYGQCTPSCPCAQAQ
;
A
#
# COMPACT_ATOMS: atom_id res chain seq x y z
N MET A 1 -23.29 -75.37 -11.64
CA MET A 1 -21.97 -74.68 -11.65
C MET A 1 -22.07 -73.57 -12.69
N SER A 2 -22.74 -72.44 -12.43
CA SER A 2 -22.40 -71.30 -11.56
C SER A 2 -21.04 -70.67 -11.89
N ALA A 3 -21.07 -69.56 -12.63
CA ALA A 3 -20.24 -68.37 -12.41
C ALA A 3 -20.75 -67.22 -13.30
N ARG A 4 -21.54 -66.31 -12.72
CA ARG A 4 -21.88 -65.01 -13.31
C ARG A 4 -20.74 -64.04 -12.97
N LEU A 5 -20.04 -63.54 -13.99
CA LEU A 5 -19.12 -62.41 -13.83
C LEU A 5 -19.95 -61.12 -13.70
N CYS A 6 -19.94 -60.52 -12.51
CA CYS A 6 -20.53 -59.22 -12.24
C CYS A 6 -19.41 -58.18 -12.32
N ALA A 7 -19.35 -57.44 -13.43
CA ALA A 7 -18.41 -56.33 -13.59
C ALA A 7 -18.87 -55.14 -12.74
N LEU A 8 -18.13 -54.84 -11.67
CA LEU A 8 -18.31 -53.65 -10.86
C LEU A 8 -17.68 -52.44 -11.56
N PHE A 9 -18.51 -51.60 -12.18
CA PHE A 9 -18.12 -50.27 -12.63
C PHE A 9 -18.05 -49.35 -11.42
N VAL A 10 -16.84 -49.01 -10.98
CA VAL A 10 -16.60 -47.98 -9.96
C VAL A 10 -16.70 -46.62 -10.63
N SER A 11 -17.87 -45.98 -10.53
CA SER A 11 -18.06 -44.58 -10.92
C SER A 11 -17.34 -43.68 -9.93
N PHE A 12 -16.15 -43.21 -10.31
CA PHE A 12 -15.51 -42.05 -9.68
C PHE A 12 -16.36 -40.82 -9.98
N ILE A 13 -17.28 -40.47 -9.07
CA ILE A 13 -17.91 -39.15 -9.03
C ILE A 13 -16.83 -38.19 -8.52
N GLY A 14 -15.98 -37.74 -9.46
CA GLY A 14 -15.06 -36.64 -9.21
C GLY A 14 -15.88 -35.40 -8.88
N CYS A 15 -15.74 -34.90 -7.66
CA CYS A 15 -16.26 -33.60 -7.26
C CYS A 15 -15.70 -32.58 -8.26
N PRO A 16 -16.52 -31.92 -9.11
CA PRO A 16 -16.02 -30.85 -9.94
C PRO A 16 -15.57 -29.76 -8.98
N CYS A 17 -14.26 -29.66 -8.75
CA CYS A 17 -13.67 -28.43 -8.25
C CYS A 17 -14.07 -27.36 -9.25
N VAL A 18 -15.11 -26.61 -8.92
CA VAL A 18 -15.53 -25.42 -9.65
C VAL A 18 -14.41 -24.41 -9.43
N MET A 19 -13.34 -24.55 -10.19
CA MET A 19 -12.31 -23.53 -10.32
C MET A 19 -13.06 -22.31 -10.82
N ALA A 20 -13.29 -21.34 -9.95
CA ALA A 20 -13.97 -20.10 -10.31
C ALA A 20 -13.18 -19.49 -11.46
N ALA A 21 -13.75 -19.56 -12.67
CA ALA A 21 -13.08 -19.09 -13.86
C ALA A 21 -12.82 -17.60 -13.72
N CYS A 22 -11.58 -17.17 -13.95
CA CYS A 22 -11.24 -15.76 -13.97
C CYS A 22 -12.08 -15.03 -15.03
N ALA A 23 -12.40 -13.76 -14.77
CA ALA A 23 -13.22 -12.97 -15.68
C ALA A 23 -12.42 -12.54 -16.92
N ALA A 24 -13.07 -12.53 -18.09
CA ALA A 24 -12.49 -12.00 -19.31
C ALA A 24 -12.21 -10.48 -19.20
N ALA A 25 -11.47 -9.91 -20.15
CA ALA A 25 -11.28 -8.46 -20.25
C ALA A 25 -12.62 -7.71 -20.19
N TYR A 26 -12.72 -6.69 -19.33
CA TYR A 26 -13.97 -5.94 -19.07
C TYR A 26 -15.13 -6.78 -18.51
N GLY A 27 -14.89 -8.04 -18.13
CA GLY A 27 -15.84 -8.90 -17.47
C GLY A 27 -16.02 -8.57 -15.98
N ASN A 28 -17.12 -9.04 -15.39
CA ASN A 28 -17.40 -8.90 -13.96
C ASN A 28 -16.46 -9.79 -13.16
N CYS A 29 -15.66 -9.19 -12.29
CA CYS A 29 -14.69 -9.88 -11.45
C CYS A 29 -14.99 -9.72 -9.95
N LEU A 30 -16.19 -9.28 -9.57
CA LEU A 30 -16.54 -8.98 -8.17
C LEU A 30 -16.39 -10.20 -7.26
N ASN A 31 -16.80 -11.38 -7.73
CA ASN A 31 -16.74 -12.62 -6.95
C ASN A 31 -15.43 -13.39 -7.16
N SER A 32 -14.90 -13.41 -8.39
CA SER A 32 -13.71 -14.19 -8.72
C SER A 32 -12.41 -13.46 -8.43
N THR A 33 -12.46 -12.12 -8.34
CA THR A 33 -11.33 -11.22 -8.06
C THR A 33 -10.13 -11.40 -8.99
N CYS A 34 -10.35 -12.12 -10.09
CA CYS A 34 -9.32 -12.60 -11.00
C CYS A 34 -9.70 -12.24 -12.43
N CYS A 35 -8.71 -11.85 -13.22
CA CYS A 35 -8.83 -11.53 -14.64
C CYS A 35 -7.97 -12.50 -15.46
N VAL A 36 -8.47 -12.95 -16.61
CA VAL A 36 -7.78 -13.94 -17.47
C VAL A 36 -6.46 -13.39 -18.02
N ASN A 37 -6.37 -12.08 -18.25
CA ASN A 37 -5.18 -11.44 -18.80
C ASN A 37 -4.29 -10.88 -17.68
N GLY A 38 -2.98 -11.19 -17.72
CA GLY A 38 -2.01 -10.69 -16.74
C GLY A 38 -1.88 -9.15 -16.68
N ASN A 39 -2.25 -8.47 -17.76
CA ASN A 39 -2.25 -6.99 -17.83
C ASN A 39 -3.58 -6.38 -17.36
N PHE A 40 -4.50 -7.17 -16.79
CA PHE A 40 -5.79 -6.68 -16.29
C PHE A 40 -5.89 -6.87 -14.78
N GLY A 41 -6.39 -5.84 -14.12
CA GLY A 41 -6.68 -5.81 -12.70
C GLY A 41 -8.19 -5.79 -12.46
N CYS A 42 -8.65 -6.38 -11.35
CA CYS A 42 -10.05 -6.32 -10.96
C CYS A 42 -10.35 -5.02 -10.19
N TYR A 43 -10.84 -4.00 -10.89
CA TYR A 43 -11.19 -2.71 -10.29
C TYR A 43 -12.59 -2.75 -9.72
N ARG A 44 -12.80 -2.20 -8.53
CA ARG A 44 -14.15 -2.10 -7.91
C ARG A 44 -14.74 -0.72 -8.12
N SER A 45 -16.01 -0.64 -8.50
CA SER A 45 -16.71 0.64 -8.55
C SER A 45 -17.00 1.13 -7.13
N GLN A 46 -16.80 2.43 -6.89
CA GLN A 46 -17.06 3.09 -5.62
C GLN A 46 -18.55 3.36 -5.40
N HIS A 47 -19.32 3.48 -6.48
CA HIS A 47 -20.75 3.85 -6.44
C HIS A 47 -21.67 2.65 -6.64
N LEU A 48 -21.13 1.53 -7.13
CA LEU A 48 -21.89 0.35 -7.50
C LEU A 48 -21.24 -0.89 -6.86
N GLN A 49 -22.06 -1.85 -6.42
CA GLN A 49 -21.64 -3.19 -6.00
C GLN A 49 -21.19 -4.00 -7.23
N PHE A 50 -20.16 -3.51 -7.92
CA PHE A 50 -19.70 -4.00 -9.20
C PHE A 50 -18.18 -3.93 -9.26
N ALA A 51 -17.54 -4.93 -9.84
CA ALA A 51 -16.11 -4.89 -10.16
C ALA A 51 -15.88 -5.40 -11.57
N GLN A 52 -14.92 -4.81 -12.26
CA GLN A 52 -14.64 -5.06 -13.65
C GLN A 52 -13.14 -5.21 -13.90
N CYS A 53 -12.77 -6.17 -14.74
CA CYS A 53 -11.41 -6.30 -15.22
C CYS A 53 -11.05 -5.13 -16.15
N LYS A 54 -10.09 -4.28 -15.76
CA LYS A 54 -9.58 -3.20 -16.61
C LYS A 54 -8.07 -3.30 -16.77
N PRO A 55 -7.48 -2.69 -17.82
CA PRO A 55 -6.03 -2.67 -18.00
C PRO A 55 -5.31 -2.08 -16.78
N LEU A 56 -4.19 -2.67 -16.38
CA LEU A 56 -3.24 -2.08 -15.44
C LEU A 56 -2.28 -1.16 -16.21
N PRO A 57 -1.88 0.00 -15.66
CA PRO A 57 -0.85 0.82 -16.26
C PRO A 57 0.46 0.03 -16.38
N GLU A 58 1.13 0.07 -17.54
CA GLU A 58 2.42 -0.63 -17.73
C GLU A 58 3.52 -0.06 -16.84
N HIS A 59 3.44 1.24 -16.52
CA HIS A 59 4.35 1.94 -15.63
C HIS A 59 3.58 2.94 -14.76
N GLY A 60 3.66 2.78 -13.45
CA GLY A 60 2.91 3.56 -12.47
C GLY A 60 1.94 2.68 -11.69
N GLY A 61 2.04 2.72 -10.36
CA GLY A 61 1.11 2.01 -9.49
C GLY A 61 -0.33 2.37 -9.83
N CYS A 62 -1.24 1.41 -9.70
CA CYS A 62 -2.65 1.66 -9.95
C CYS A 62 -3.14 2.83 -9.08
N ALA A 63 -3.65 3.89 -9.71
CA ALA A 63 -4.30 5.01 -9.04
C ALA A 63 -5.81 4.82 -9.08
N SER A 64 -6.48 5.04 -7.93
CA SER A 64 -7.95 4.98 -7.86
C SER A 64 -8.54 6.22 -8.54
N LEU A 65 -8.89 6.10 -9.83
CA LEU A 65 -9.43 7.19 -10.66
C LEU A 65 -10.93 6.96 -10.96
N ASP A 66 -11.67 8.05 -11.14
CA ASP A 66 -13.04 8.07 -11.68
C ASP A 66 -14.05 7.10 -11.05
N GLY A 67 -14.07 7.02 -9.74
CA GLY A 67 -15.03 6.13 -9.07
C GLY A 67 -14.64 4.65 -9.12
N TRP A 68 -13.38 4.31 -9.42
CA TRP A 68 -12.85 2.94 -9.38
C TRP A 68 -11.73 2.79 -8.35
N ASP A 69 -11.80 1.74 -7.54
CA ASP A 69 -10.77 1.28 -6.62
C ASP A 69 -9.84 0.31 -7.35
N CYS A 70 -8.54 0.48 -7.14
CA CYS A 70 -7.52 -0.43 -7.65
C CYS A 70 -7.63 -1.85 -7.07
N PRO A 71 -7.27 -2.89 -7.84
CA PRO A 71 -7.21 -4.26 -7.34
C PRO A 71 -6.33 -4.38 -6.08
N GLY A 72 -6.70 -5.29 -5.17
CA GLY A 72 -6.12 -5.39 -3.82
C GLY A 72 -7.11 -4.96 -2.72
N TRP A 73 -8.26 -4.39 -3.09
CA TRP A 73 -9.34 -4.04 -2.16
C TRP A 73 -9.98 -5.24 -1.45
N GLN A 74 -9.81 -6.44 -2.01
CA GLN A 74 -10.39 -7.69 -1.50
C GLN A 74 -9.72 -8.18 -0.23
N ASP A 75 -8.41 -7.93 -0.12
CA ASP A 75 -7.62 -8.30 1.04
C ASP A 75 -7.67 -7.22 2.13
N CYS A 76 -8.29 -6.08 1.86
CA CYS A 76 -8.41 -5.01 2.84
C CYS A 76 -9.35 -5.39 3.97
N THR A 77 -9.06 -4.91 5.17
CA THR A 77 -9.82 -5.30 6.36
C THR A 77 -11.06 -4.42 6.55
N ASP A 78 -12.12 -4.98 7.14
CA ASP A 78 -13.31 -4.24 7.57
C ASP A 78 -12.98 -3.22 8.68
N LYS A 79 -13.96 -2.36 9.00
CA LYS A 79 -13.84 -1.34 10.06
C LYS A 79 -13.39 -1.98 11.37
N TYR A 80 -12.39 -1.37 12.02
CA TYR A 80 -11.81 -1.84 13.28
C TYR A 80 -11.15 -3.23 13.23
N GLY A 81 -11.04 -3.85 12.06
CA GLY A 81 -10.31 -5.09 11.91
C GLY A 81 -8.80 -4.88 11.83
N ASP A 82 -8.08 -5.99 11.98
CA ASP A 82 -6.62 -6.05 11.90
C ASP A 82 -6.14 -5.83 10.46
N CYS A 83 -5.37 -4.77 10.24
CA CYS A 83 -4.76 -4.44 8.96
C CYS A 83 -3.22 -4.53 9.01
N SER A 84 -2.66 -5.23 10.00
CA SER A 84 -1.22 -5.39 10.21
C SER A 84 -0.52 -6.03 9.02
N SER A 85 -1.16 -6.96 8.35
CA SER A 85 -0.65 -7.66 7.17
C SER A 85 -1.02 -6.94 5.88
N THR A 86 -2.27 -6.50 5.77
CA THR A 86 -2.88 -6.00 4.53
C THR A 86 -2.57 -4.52 4.30
N LYS A 87 -2.24 -3.78 5.36
CA LYS A 87 -2.00 -2.33 5.39
C LYS A 87 -3.16 -1.50 4.80
N CYS A 88 -4.34 -2.10 4.68
CA CYS A 88 -5.44 -1.55 3.91
C CYS A 88 -6.77 -1.72 4.64
N CYS A 89 -7.68 -0.76 4.43
CA CYS A 89 -9.03 -0.75 4.97
C CYS A 89 -10.06 -0.66 3.85
N LYS A 90 -11.16 -1.43 3.96
CA LYS A 90 -12.24 -1.45 2.94
C LYS A 90 -12.98 -0.12 2.81
N ASP A 91 -13.15 0.61 3.92
CA ASP A 91 -13.82 1.92 3.95
C ASP A 91 -12.78 3.03 3.81
N ARG A 92 -13.04 3.97 2.90
CA ARG A 92 -12.15 5.10 2.56
C ARG A 92 -12.01 6.13 3.68
N ASN A 93 -13.01 6.21 4.54
CA ASN A 93 -12.98 7.04 5.75
C ASN A 93 -12.16 6.37 6.85
N TYR A 94 -11.62 5.17 6.62
CA TYR A 94 -10.75 4.47 7.54
C TYR A 94 -9.34 4.37 6.95
N ALA A 95 -8.35 4.34 7.83
CA ALA A 95 -6.97 4.06 7.46
C ALA A 95 -6.35 3.08 8.44
N CYS A 96 -5.23 2.49 8.05
CA CYS A 96 -4.54 1.49 8.86
C CYS A 96 -3.58 2.18 9.85
N PHE A 97 -3.99 2.31 11.10
CA PHE A 97 -3.18 2.91 12.15
C PHE A 97 -2.36 1.84 12.85
N LYS A 98 -1.06 2.05 13.01
CA LYS A 98 -0.17 1.11 13.70
C LYS A 98 -0.03 1.47 15.17
N ARG A 99 0.17 0.49 16.02
CA ARG A 99 0.72 0.72 17.35
C ARG A 99 2.22 1.06 17.28
N PRO A 100 2.72 2.06 18.04
CA PRO A 100 4.14 2.42 18.08
C PRO A 100 5.09 1.26 18.42
N PHE A 101 4.72 0.44 19.42
CA PHE A 101 5.62 -0.53 20.04
C PHE A 101 5.34 -2.00 19.71
N ASN A 102 4.44 -2.28 18.75
CA ASN A 102 4.20 -3.64 18.30
C ASN A 102 3.78 -3.65 16.81
N SER A 103 3.69 -4.84 16.22
CA SER A 103 3.33 -5.02 14.82
C SER A 103 1.83 -4.89 14.55
N TYR A 104 1.00 -4.67 15.58
CA TYR A 104 -0.45 -4.59 15.43
C TYR A 104 -0.86 -3.26 14.78
N ALA A 105 -1.73 -3.36 13.79
CA ALA A 105 -2.37 -2.24 13.14
C ALA A 105 -3.87 -2.51 12.97
N GLN A 106 -4.66 -1.45 13.04
CA GLN A 106 -6.10 -1.52 13.02
C GLN A 106 -6.69 -0.46 12.09
N CYS A 107 -7.75 -0.84 11.38
CA CYS A 107 -8.54 0.11 10.60
C CYS A 107 -9.30 1.06 11.53
N ARG A 108 -8.94 2.35 11.55
CA ARG A 108 -9.61 3.37 12.37
C ARG A 108 -10.06 4.55 11.51
N PRO A 109 -11.07 5.33 11.94
CA PRO A 109 -11.51 6.51 11.20
C PRO A 109 -10.37 7.50 10.98
N LYS A 110 -10.25 8.00 9.75
CA LYS A 110 -9.33 9.09 9.40
C LYS A 110 -9.83 10.38 10.08
N PRO A 111 -8.94 11.16 10.74
CA PRO A 111 -9.31 12.48 11.20
C PRO A 111 -9.62 13.38 10.01
N SER A 112 -10.56 14.33 10.17
CA SER A 112 -10.90 15.30 9.11
C SER A 112 -9.79 16.34 8.82
N GLY A 113 -8.70 16.32 9.58
CA GLY A 113 -7.54 17.20 9.42
C GLY A 113 -6.22 16.44 9.34
N THR A 114 -5.10 17.14 9.56
CA THR A 114 -3.76 16.54 9.55
C THR A 114 -3.68 15.40 10.57
N CYS A 115 -3.32 14.21 10.09
CA CYS A 115 -3.07 13.08 10.97
C CYS A 115 -1.78 13.34 11.77
N THR A 116 -1.86 13.28 13.09
CA THR A 116 -0.71 13.41 13.98
C THR A 116 -0.51 12.11 14.76
N ASP A 117 0.73 11.63 14.79
CA ASP A 117 1.10 10.47 15.61
C ASP A 117 0.78 10.74 17.09
N THR A 118 0.20 9.75 17.75
CA THR A 118 -0.09 9.76 19.18
C THR A 118 0.74 8.70 19.88
N LYS A 119 0.83 8.78 21.21
CA LYS A 119 1.46 7.74 22.03
C LYS A 119 0.86 6.33 21.83
N GLU A 120 -0.37 6.25 21.30
CA GLU A 120 -1.12 5.01 21.14
C GLU A 120 -1.17 4.52 19.69
N TRP A 121 -1.12 5.43 18.72
CA TRP A 121 -1.37 5.15 17.31
C TRP A 121 -0.52 6.03 16.41
N LYS A 122 0.10 5.40 15.42
CA LYS A 122 0.77 6.03 14.30
C LYS A 122 -0.16 6.21 13.12
N CYS A 123 -0.04 7.36 12.50
CA CYS A 123 -0.70 7.71 11.27
C CYS A 123 -0.25 6.81 10.11
N PRO A 124 -1.13 6.56 9.13
CA PRO A 124 -0.78 5.86 7.88
C PRO A 124 0.40 6.54 7.17
N GLY A 125 1.18 5.77 6.43
CA GLY A 125 2.46 6.16 5.82
C GLY A 125 3.65 5.34 6.36
N TRP A 126 3.46 4.69 7.51
CA TRP A 126 4.45 3.77 8.10
C TRP A 126 4.65 2.50 7.27
N GLU A 127 3.68 2.15 6.42
CA GLU A 127 3.74 1.03 5.46
C GLU A 127 4.75 1.26 4.33
N LEU A 128 5.12 2.51 4.07
CA LEU A 128 6.15 2.88 3.09
C LEU A 128 7.56 2.79 3.69
N CYS A 129 7.65 2.68 5.01
CA CYS A 129 8.92 2.58 5.72
C CYS A 129 9.44 1.14 5.70
N THR A 130 10.75 0.96 5.59
CA THR A 130 11.33 -0.39 5.54
C THR A 130 11.32 -1.05 6.91
N ASP A 131 11.19 -2.37 6.95
CA ASP A 131 11.32 -3.16 8.17
C ASP A 131 12.68 -3.00 8.85
N ASN A 132 12.73 -3.44 10.11
CA ASN A 132 13.95 -3.39 10.93
C ASN A 132 15.11 -4.13 10.25
N PHE A 133 16.31 -3.55 10.30
CA PHE A 133 17.54 -4.10 9.73
C PHE A 133 17.54 -4.24 8.20
N GLN A 134 16.49 -3.78 7.52
CA GLN A 134 16.44 -3.76 6.07
C GLN A 134 17.00 -2.46 5.49
N SER A 135 17.23 -2.47 4.18
CA SER A 135 17.70 -1.31 3.41
C SER A 135 16.65 -0.21 3.41
N CYS A 136 17.02 0.98 3.88
CA CYS A 136 16.19 2.18 3.83
C CYS A 136 16.78 3.24 2.90
N THR A 137 17.65 2.85 1.96
CA THR A 137 18.28 3.74 0.98
C THR A 137 17.27 4.54 0.16
N HIS A 138 16.08 3.98 -0.11
CA HIS A 138 15.05 4.65 -0.90
C HIS A 138 13.94 5.24 -0.04
N THR A 139 13.59 4.56 1.06
CA THR A 139 12.48 4.96 1.90
C THR A 139 12.89 6.03 2.91
N HIS A 140 14.16 6.05 3.34
CA HIS A 140 14.66 6.95 4.39
C HIS A 140 13.85 6.87 5.69
N CYS A 141 13.16 5.75 5.93
CA CYS A 141 12.34 5.55 7.13
C CYS A 141 12.32 4.08 7.55
N CYS A 142 12.08 3.88 8.84
CA CYS A 142 11.98 2.58 9.46
C CYS A 142 10.57 2.35 10.02
N ALA A 143 10.05 1.14 9.86
CA ALA A 143 8.67 0.80 10.19
C ALA A 143 8.35 0.87 11.69
N ASN A 144 9.36 0.79 12.58
CA ASN A 144 9.16 0.72 14.03
C ASN A 144 9.86 1.86 14.76
N ASP A 145 9.28 2.26 15.90
CA ASP A 145 9.93 3.20 16.81
C ASP A 145 11.19 2.60 17.43
N GLY A 146 12.16 3.48 17.71
CA GLY A 146 13.48 3.08 18.19
C GLY A 146 14.36 2.48 17.09
N PHE A 147 13.97 2.62 15.83
CA PHE A 147 14.84 2.43 14.68
C PHE A 147 15.02 3.75 13.93
N THR A 148 16.21 3.96 13.40
CA THR A 148 16.58 5.12 12.62
C THR A 148 17.28 4.64 11.36
N CYS A 149 16.93 5.24 10.22
CA CYS A 149 17.59 4.96 8.96
C CYS A 149 18.94 5.67 8.98
N TYR A 150 20.04 4.93 9.10
CA TYR A 150 21.38 5.51 9.08
C TYR A 150 22.01 5.35 7.71
N ARG A 151 22.61 6.43 7.20
CA ARG A 151 23.48 6.36 6.02
C ARG A 151 24.78 5.64 6.42
N LYS A 152 25.05 4.54 5.73
CA LYS A 152 26.29 3.78 5.78
C LYS A 152 27.17 4.16 4.58
N ARG A 153 28.26 3.43 4.35
CA ARG A 153 29.19 3.69 3.24
C ARG A 153 28.51 3.51 1.88
N PHE A 154 28.95 4.30 0.88
CA PHE A 154 28.58 4.16 -0.53
C PHE A 154 27.08 4.30 -0.84
N ALA A 155 26.43 5.34 -0.30
CA ALA A 155 25.02 5.65 -0.55
C ALA A 155 24.02 4.55 -0.12
N TYR A 156 24.47 3.56 0.67
CA TYR A 156 23.60 2.59 1.30
C TYR A 156 23.06 3.14 2.62
N ALA A 157 21.78 2.90 2.92
CA ALA A 157 21.21 3.20 4.22
C ALA A 157 20.47 1.99 4.80
N GLN A 158 20.55 1.82 6.11
CA GLN A 158 19.96 0.68 6.80
C GLN A 158 19.19 1.12 8.06
N CYS A 159 18.05 0.48 8.29
CA CYS A 159 17.30 0.66 9.52
C CYS A 159 18.01 -0.02 10.69
N MET A 160 18.61 0.74 11.60
CA MET A 160 19.27 0.20 12.79
C MET A 160 18.61 0.75 14.05
N ARG A 161 18.84 0.10 15.19
CA ARG A 161 18.33 0.59 16.46
C ARG A 161 18.87 2.00 16.71
N THR A 162 18.03 2.91 17.15
CA THR A 162 18.42 4.31 17.40
C THR A 162 19.59 4.33 18.40
N GLY A 163 20.67 5.02 18.04
CA GLY A 163 21.90 5.10 18.83
C GLY A 163 22.82 3.87 18.73
N SER A 164 22.51 2.85 17.92
CA SER A 164 23.36 1.66 17.79
C SER A 164 24.35 1.72 16.61
N CYS A 165 24.40 2.82 15.86
CA CYS A 165 25.31 2.95 14.73
C CYS A 165 26.72 3.29 15.22
N ASP A 166 27.73 2.51 14.82
CA ASP A 166 29.13 2.72 15.20
C ASP A 166 29.91 3.29 14.00
N PRO A 167 30.41 4.53 14.04
CA PRO A 167 31.06 5.14 12.89
C PRO A 167 32.29 4.39 12.37
N GLU A 168 33.01 3.68 13.25
CA GLU A 168 34.20 2.92 12.86
C GLU A 168 33.82 1.68 12.04
N LYS A 169 32.71 1.03 12.40
CA LYS A 169 32.24 -0.22 11.77
C LYS A 169 31.26 0.02 10.62
N ASP A 170 30.34 0.97 10.79
CA ASP A 170 29.16 1.16 9.95
C ASP A 170 29.29 2.32 8.95
N GLY A 171 30.20 3.28 9.17
CA GLY A 171 30.42 4.43 8.29
C GLY A 171 29.92 5.75 8.87
N ASP A 172 29.37 6.65 8.05
CA ASP A 172 29.07 8.03 8.47
C ASP A 172 28.04 8.12 9.61
N CYS A 173 27.18 7.10 9.79
CA CYS A 173 26.13 7.06 10.80
C CYS A 173 25.23 8.31 10.80
N GLU A 174 25.08 8.94 9.64
CA GLU A 174 24.23 10.11 9.48
C GLU A 174 22.76 9.65 9.49
N PRO A 175 21.92 10.11 10.44
CA PRO A 175 20.52 9.76 10.45
C PRO A 175 19.83 10.42 9.25
N LEU A 176 19.35 9.60 8.33
CA LEU A 176 18.42 10.05 7.30
C LEU A 176 17.08 10.23 8.01
N ALA A 177 16.78 11.49 8.37
CA ALA A 177 15.53 11.82 9.04
C ALA A 177 14.37 11.20 8.26
N SER A 178 13.46 10.54 8.97
CA SER A 178 12.18 10.08 8.42
C SER A 178 11.33 11.31 8.09
N GLN A 179 11.64 11.96 6.97
CA GLN A 179 10.83 13.06 6.46
C GLN A 179 9.47 12.56 5.94
N LEU A 180 9.24 11.23 5.97
CA LEU A 180 8.02 10.51 5.62
C LEU A 180 6.77 10.86 6.46
N GLY A 181 6.88 11.74 7.47
CA GLY A 181 5.73 12.27 8.20
C GLY A 181 5.68 13.80 8.30
N GLN A 182 6.72 14.50 7.84
CA GLN A 182 6.75 15.95 7.84
C GLN A 182 6.38 16.44 6.46
N CYS A 183 5.11 16.78 6.33
CA CYS A 183 4.60 17.48 5.18
C CYS A 183 5.48 18.71 4.90
N LYS A 184 5.86 18.85 3.65
CA LYS A 184 6.91 19.76 3.22
C LYS A 184 6.38 21.15 3.01
N GLY A 185 7.15 22.16 3.41
CA GLY A 185 6.80 23.55 3.16
C GLY A 185 6.63 23.83 1.66
N ALA A 186 5.97 24.94 1.33
CA ALA A 186 5.82 25.35 -0.07
C ALA A 186 7.19 25.35 -0.78
N PHE A 187 7.21 24.86 -2.02
CA PHE A 187 8.38 24.74 -2.89
C PHE A 187 9.49 23.80 -2.40
N SER A 188 9.25 23.03 -1.34
CA SER A 188 10.21 22.04 -0.82
C SER A 188 10.06 20.68 -1.50
N ASP A 189 11.13 19.89 -1.44
CA ASP A 189 11.15 18.53 -2.01
C ASP A 189 10.27 17.58 -1.21
N CYS A 190 9.25 17.04 -1.88
CA CYS A 190 8.24 16.15 -1.34
C CYS A 190 8.25 14.76 -1.98
N HIS A 191 9.25 14.39 -2.80
CA HIS A 191 9.25 13.07 -3.45
C HIS A 191 9.19 11.90 -2.46
N LEU A 192 9.82 12.05 -1.29
CA LEU A 192 9.79 11.04 -0.23
C LEU A 192 8.59 11.16 0.69
N SER A 193 8.10 12.37 0.95
CA SER A 193 6.99 12.58 1.91
C SER A 193 5.61 12.41 1.27
N ALA A 194 5.51 12.61 -0.06
CA ALA A 194 4.27 12.72 -0.82
C ALA A 194 3.23 13.69 -0.20
N CYS A 195 3.67 14.58 0.71
CA CYS A 195 2.81 15.46 1.50
C CYS A 195 3.37 16.87 1.57
N CYS A 196 2.47 17.85 1.51
CA CYS A 196 2.74 19.29 1.62
C CYS A 196 2.06 19.88 2.86
N GLN A 197 2.74 20.82 3.53
CA GLN A 197 2.35 21.33 4.85
C GLN A 197 1.07 22.16 4.80
N ARG A 198 0.75 22.75 3.64
CA ARG A 198 -0.51 23.45 3.38
C ARG A 198 -1.47 22.50 2.68
N GLY A 199 -2.71 22.45 3.13
CA GLY A 199 -3.74 21.57 2.55
C GLY A 199 -4.13 21.89 1.10
N GLU A 200 -3.70 23.03 0.57
CA GLU A 200 -3.92 23.48 -0.81
C GLU A 200 -2.72 23.19 -1.73
N ASP A 201 -1.59 22.77 -1.16
CA ASP A 201 -0.40 22.43 -1.93
C ASP A 201 -0.44 20.94 -2.31
N HIS A 202 -0.10 20.63 -3.56
CA HIS A 202 0.08 19.24 -4.00
C HIS A 202 1.56 18.96 -4.28
N CYS A 203 1.97 17.72 -4.03
CA CYS A 203 3.30 17.25 -4.38
C CYS A 203 3.33 16.85 -5.86
N TYR A 204 3.99 17.63 -6.69
CA TYR A 204 4.17 17.32 -8.11
C TYR A 204 5.52 16.67 -8.34
N LEU A 205 5.53 15.39 -8.70
CA LEU A 205 6.75 14.68 -9.09
C LEU A 205 7.25 15.24 -10.42
N LYS A 206 8.47 15.78 -10.43
CA LYS A 206 9.12 16.32 -11.63
C LYS A 206 10.00 15.27 -12.30
N ASN A 207 10.59 14.39 -11.51
CA ASN A 207 11.36 13.22 -11.94
C ASN A 207 11.38 12.16 -10.81
N GLU A 208 12.07 11.05 -11.03
CA GLU A 208 12.11 9.91 -10.09
C GLU A 208 12.73 10.22 -8.72
N GLY A 209 13.48 11.31 -8.59
CA GLY A 209 14.17 11.69 -7.35
C GLY A 209 13.82 13.08 -6.83
N TYR A 210 12.77 13.71 -7.36
CA TYR A 210 12.39 15.07 -6.98
C TYR A 210 10.91 15.32 -7.26
N GLY A 211 10.22 15.82 -6.22
CA GLY A 211 8.85 16.28 -6.29
C GLY A 211 8.76 17.59 -5.55
N GLN A 212 7.95 18.54 -6.00
CA GLN A 212 7.87 19.84 -5.36
C GLN A 212 6.46 20.12 -4.88
N CYS A 213 6.34 20.61 -3.64
CA CYS A 213 5.09 21.15 -3.13
C CYS A 213 4.78 22.47 -3.83
N THR A 214 3.73 22.50 -4.65
CA THR A 214 3.26 23.75 -5.24
C THR A 214 1.76 23.90 -4.97
N PRO A 215 1.26 25.14 -4.84
CA PRO A 215 -0.17 25.39 -4.84
C PRO A 215 -0.79 24.73 -6.08
N SER A 216 -1.99 24.17 -5.97
CA SER A 216 -2.74 23.80 -7.16
C SER A 216 -2.80 25.03 -8.06
N CYS A 217 -2.26 24.94 -9.29
CA CYS A 217 -2.51 26.00 -10.28
C CYS A 217 -4.03 26.20 -10.31
N PRO A 218 -4.56 27.44 -10.23
CA PRO A 218 -5.98 27.64 -10.45
C PRO A 218 -6.25 27.06 -11.84
N CYS A 219 -6.98 25.95 -11.88
CA CYS A 219 -7.56 25.44 -13.11
C CYS A 219 -8.25 26.65 -13.71
N ALA A 220 -7.84 27.06 -14.91
CA ALA A 220 -8.47 28.16 -15.62
C ALA A 220 -9.98 27.98 -15.48
N GLN A 221 -10.63 28.89 -14.75
CA GLN A 221 -12.07 28.94 -14.71
C GLN A 221 -12.49 29.25 -16.14
N ALA A 222 -12.88 28.22 -16.87
CA ALA A 222 -13.58 28.38 -18.13
C ALA A 222 -14.88 29.10 -17.81
N GLN A 223 -14.89 30.42 -18.05
CA GLN A 223 -16.11 31.20 -18.19
C GLN A 223 -16.77 30.86 -19.51
#